data_AF-A0A535IC69-F1
#
_entry.id   AF-A0A535IC69-F1
#
_cell.length_a   1.000
_cell.length_b   1.000
_cell.length_c   1.000
_cell.angle_alpha   90.00
_cell.angle_beta   90.00
_cell.angle_gamma   90.00
#
_symmetry.space_group_name_H-M   'P 1'
#
loop_
_entity.id
_entity.type
_entity.pdbx_description
1 polymer ?
#
loop_
_entity_poly.entity_id
_entity_poly.type
_entity_poly.pdbx_seq_one_letter_code
_entity_poly.pdbx_strand_id
1 'polypeptide(L)'
;MSAGTALAAADRYYQALEAHNYTAASAYLAPNATTVDGQKLTREMFIQLARSRDQEYGSITGFDSEADGSDPSMIILTIRRTILQGYHSHLQFKQDDNSWKIVSIDVI
;
A
#
# COMPACT_ATOMS: atom_id res chain seq x y z
N MET A 1 -24.09 -5.86 -4.13
CA MET A 1 -22.82 -6.12 -3.42
C MET A 1 -22.27 -4.76 -3.04
N SER A 2 -22.09 -4.45 -1.75
CA SER A 2 -21.41 -3.21 -1.38
C SER A 2 -19.97 -3.29 -1.91
N ALA A 3 -19.46 -2.23 -2.51
CA ALA A 3 -18.02 -2.11 -2.71
C ALA A 3 -17.33 -2.32 -1.35
N GLY A 4 -16.16 -2.98 -1.33
CA GLY A 4 -15.36 -3.10 -0.10
C GLY A 4 -14.99 -1.71 0.46
N THR A 5 -14.32 -1.63 1.61
CA THR A 5 -13.79 -0.36 2.15
C THR A 5 -12.35 -0.13 1.68
N ALA A 6 -11.87 1.12 1.74
CA ALA A 6 -10.46 1.44 1.52
C ALA A 6 -9.55 0.67 2.51
N LEU A 7 -9.97 0.58 3.78
CA LEU A 7 -9.28 -0.22 4.81
C LEU A 7 -9.11 -1.69 4.38
N ALA A 8 -10.18 -2.33 3.94
CA ALA A 8 -10.11 -3.73 3.50
C ALA A 8 -9.30 -3.90 2.20
N ALA A 9 -9.15 -2.86 1.38
CA ALA A 9 -8.26 -2.88 0.22
C ALA A 9 -6.79 -2.74 0.66
N ALA A 10 -6.50 -1.88 1.63
CA ALA A 10 -5.18 -1.73 2.25
C ALA A 10 -4.70 -3.02 2.91
N ASP A 11 -5.57 -3.71 3.66
CA ASP A 11 -5.26 -5.01 4.27
C ASP A 11 -4.80 -6.03 3.24
N ARG A 12 -5.55 -6.18 2.14
CA ARG A 12 -5.22 -7.14 1.09
C ARG A 12 -3.96 -6.74 0.32
N TYR A 13 -3.73 -5.44 0.15
CA TYR A 13 -2.53 -4.91 -0.45
C TYR A 13 -1.29 -5.25 0.40
N TYR A 14 -1.32 -5.03 1.71
CA TYR A 14 -0.20 -5.36 2.60
C TYR A 14 -0.04 -6.87 2.84
N GLN A 15 -1.13 -7.66 2.86
CA GLN A 15 -1.04 -9.12 2.84
C GLN A 15 -0.31 -9.64 1.59
N ALA A 16 -0.56 -9.03 0.43
CA ALA A 16 0.15 -9.38 -0.78
C ALA A 16 1.65 -9.01 -0.71
N LEU A 17 1.99 -7.88 -0.09
CA LEU A 17 3.39 -7.50 0.15
C LEU A 17 4.08 -8.45 1.13
N GLU A 18 3.44 -8.80 2.25
CA GLU A 18 3.93 -9.77 3.23
C GLU A 18 4.17 -11.15 2.60
N ALA A 19 3.30 -11.57 1.67
CA ALA A 19 3.46 -12.81 0.90
C ALA A 19 4.43 -12.69 -0.29
N HIS A 20 5.16 -11.58 -0.44
CA HIS A 20 6.04 -11.26 -1.57
C HIS A 20 5.37 -11.30 -2.96
N ASN A 21 4.04 -11.22 -2.99
CA ASN A 21 3.26 -11.18 -4.22
C ASN A 21 3.09 -9.74 -4.73
N TYR A 22 4.20 -9.14 -5.15
CA TYR A 22 4.25 -7.75 -5.61
C TYR A 22 3.35 -7.50 -6.84
N THR A 23 3.10 -8.53 -7.65
CA THR A 23 2.14 -8.44 -8.77
C THR A 23 0.73 -8.24 -8.26
N ALA A 24 0.29 -9.03 -7.27
CA ALA A 24 -1.03 -8.84 -6.67
C ALA A 24 -1.14 -7.50 -5.92
N ALA A 25 -0.10 -7.11 -5.18
CA ALA A 25 -0.05 -5.81 -4.52
C ALA A 25 -0.17 -4.65 -5.53
N SER A 26 0.55 -4.71 -6.65
CA SER A 26 0.50 -3.67 -7.68
C SER A 26 -0.88 -3.50 -8.34
N ALA A 27 -1.75 -4.52 -8.27
CA ALA A 27 -3.11 -4.43 -8.83
C ALA A 27 -4.03 -3.47 -8.05
N TYR A 28 -3.64 -3.07 -6.83
CA TYR A 28 -4.35 -2.07 -6.05
C TYR A 28 -3.97 -0.64 -6.42
N LEU A 29 -2.91 -0.41 -7.20
CA LEU A 29 -2.56 0.93 -7.69
C LEU A 29 -3.55 1.41 -8.75
N ALA A 30 -3.93 2.68 -8.66
CA ALA A 30 -4.60 3.38 -9.75
C ALA A 30 -3.62 3.60 -10.93
N PRO A 31 -4.11 3.71 -12.18
CA PRO A 31 -3.25 3.98 -13.34
C PRO A 31 -2.43 5.28 -13.25
N ASN A 32 -2.90 6.23 -12.44
CA ASN A 32 -2.29 7.53 -12.17
C ASN A 32 -1.75 7.64 -10.73
N ALA A 33 -1.51 6.52 -10.05
CA ALA A 33 -0.94 6.54 -8.70
C ALA A 33 0.41 7.28 -8.68
N THR A 34 0.66 8.02 -7.61
CA THR A 34 1.93 8.73 -7.40
C THR A 34 2.55 8.40 -6.05
N THR A 35 3.82 8.75 -5.87
CA THR A 35 4.37 8.96 -4.54
C THR A 35 3.82 10.26 -3.94
N VAL A 36 4.04 10.49 -2.64
CA VAL A 36 3.68 11.75 -1.98
C VAL A 36 4.35 12.98 -2.63
N ASP A 37 5.53 12.80 -3.23
CA ASP A 37 6.25 13.83 -3.98
C ASP A 37 5.71 14.05 -5.41
N GLY A 38 4.62 13.37 -5.78
CA GLY A 38 3.98 13.48 -7.10
C GLY A 38 4.66 12.69 -8.22
N GLN A 39 5.66 11.86 -7.91
CA GLN A 39 6.29 11.00 -8.92
C GLN A 39 5.35 9.86 -9.31
N LYS A 40 5.17 9.63 -10.61
CA LYS A 40 4.30 8.56 -11.08
C LYS A 40 4.81 7.19 -10.62
N LEU A 41 3.96 6.43 -9.95
CA LEU A 41 4.26 5.10 -9.47
C LEU A 41 3.68 4.06 -10.44
N THR A 42 4.44 3.73 -11.49
CA THR A 42 4.06 2.65 -12.40
C THR A 42 4.13 1.30 -11.72
N ARG A 43 3.47 0.28 -12.28
CA ARG A 43 3.52 -1.08 -11.78
C ARG A 43 4.95 -1.64 -11.72
N GLU A 44 5.74 -1.40 -12.75
CA GLU A 44 7.13 -1.87 -12.81
C GLU A 44 7.99 -1.19 -11.74
N MET A 45 7.86 0.13 -11.59
CA MET A 45 8.57 0.90 -10.58
C MET A 45 8.19 0.46 -9.18
N PHE A 46 6.89 0.25 -8.94
CA PHE A 46 6.39 -0.28 -7.67
C PHE A 46 7.02 -1.64 -7.33
N ILE A 47 7.00 -2.59 -8.26
CA ILE A 47 7.56 -3.94 -8.02
C ILE A 47 9.06 -3.85 -7.72
N GLN A 48 9.79 -2.98 -8.42
CA GLN A 48 11.21 -2.76 -8.17
C GLN A 48 11.46 -2.16 -6.78
N LEU A 49 10.69 -1.15 -6.38
CA LEU A 49 10.79 -0.52 -5.06
C LEU A 49 10.47 -1.50 -3.94
N ALA A 50 9.38 -2.26 -4.06
CA ALA A 50 8.99 -3.26 -3.05
C ALA A 50 10.07 -4.32 -2.86
N ARG A 51 10.66 -4.83 -3.96
CA ARG A 51 11.79 -5.77 -3.88
C ARG A 51 13.03 -5.14 -3.25
N SER A 52 13.35 -3.90 -3.61
CA SER A 52 14.50 -3.18 -3.04
C SER A 52 14.33 -2.99 -1.53
N ARG A 53 13.11 -2.65 -1.08
CA ARG A 53 12.79 -2.50 0.35
C ARG A 53 12.92 -3.82 1.10
N ASP A 54 12.46 -4.93 0.53
CA ASP A 54 12.63 -6.25 1.13
C ASP A 54 14.11 -6.67 1.20
N GLN A 55 14.92 -6.32 0.20
CA GLN A 55 16.37 -6.57 0.22
C GLN A 55 17.10 -5.73 1.27
N GLU A 56 16.71 -4.47 1.42
CA GLU A 56 17.37 -3.52 2.31
C GLU A 56 16.95 -3.69 3.78
N TYR A 57 15.65 -3.91 4.02
CA TYR A 57 15.03 -3.89 5.34
C TYR A 57 14.43 -5.23 5.79
N GLY A 58 14.56 -6.26 4.95
CA GLY A 58 13.94 -7.55 5.16
C GLY A 58 12.44 -7.55 4.85
N SER A 59 11.87 -8.76 4.87
CA SER A 59 10.46 -9.00 4.63
C SER A 59 9.58 -8.29 5.66
N ILE A 60 8.37 -7.94 5.24
CA ILE A 60 7.29 -7.59 6.17
C ILE A 60 6.95 -8.84 6.99
N THR A 61 6.74 -8.65 8.29
CA THR A 61 6.44 -9.72 9.26
C THR A 61 5.11 -9.50 10.00
N GLY A 62 4.48 -8.36 9.73
CA GLY A 62 3.18 -8.00 10.25
C GLY A 62 2.89 -6.53 10.02
N PHE A 63 1.61 -6.19 10.10
CA PHE A 63 1.14 -4.82 9.99
C PHE A 63 -0.17 -4.64 10.77
N ASP A 64 -0.45 -3.40 11.17
CA ASP A 64 -1.75 -2.96 11.63
C ASP A 64 -2.24 -1.83 10.72
N SER A 65 -3.53 -1.75 10.46
CA SER A 65 -4.12 -0.72 9.60
C SER A 65 -5.29 -0.02 10.30
N GLU A 66 -5.39 1.29 10.13
CA GLU A 66 -6.52 2.08 10.56
C GLU A 66 -6.91 3.11 9.50
N ALA A 67 -8.20 3.40 9.41
CA ALA A 67 -8.67 4.52 8.60
C ALA A 67 -8.52 5.81 9.39
N ASP A 68 -8.14 6.90 8.73
CA ASP A 68 -8.14 8.22 9.35
C ASP A 68 -9.57 8.59 9.79
N GLY A 69 -9.70 9.14 11.00
CA GLY A 69 -11.01 9.45 11.58
C GLY A 69 -11.76 10.59 10.88
N SER A 70 -11.05 11.41 10.10
CA SER A 70 -11.61 12.53 9.33
C SER A 70 -11.75 12.21 7.84
N ASP A 71 -10.94 11.31 7.30
CA ASP A 71 -11.01 10.84 5.91
C ASP A 71 -10.87 9.30 5.82
N PRO A 72 -11.97 8.55 5.66
CA PRO A 72 -11.92 7.09 5.56
C PRO A 72 -11.23 6.56 4.29
N SER A 73 -10.86 7.45 3.36
CA SER A 73 -10.05 7.10 2.18
C SER A 73 -8.55 7.25 2.41
N MET A 74 -8.12 7.84 3.53
CA MET A 74 -6.74 7.81 4.00
C MET A 74 -6.57 6.66 4.99
N ILE A 75 -5.66 5.73 4.69
CA ILE A 75 -5.35 4.59 5.56
C ILE A 75 -3.93 4.73 6.10
N ILE A 76 -3.79 4.64 7.42
CA ILE A 76 -2.53 4.67 8.14
C ILE A 76 -2.15 3.22 8.47
N LEU A 77 -0.94 2.84 8.11
CA LEU A 77 -0.39 1.52 8.36
C LEU A 77 0.74 1.62 9.36
N THR A 78 0.83 0.68 10.29
CA THR A 78 2.01 0.43 11.12
C THR A 78 2.65 -0.87 10.67
N ILE A 79 3.81 -0.82 10.03
CA ILE A 79 4.45 -1.95 9.34
C ILE A 79 5.65 -2.41 10.14
N ARG A 80 5.84 -3.72 10.26
CA ARG A 80 6.99 -4.33 10.93
C ARG A 80 7.79 -5.16 9.93
N ARG A 81 9.10 -4.92 9.85
CA ARG A 81 10.03 -5.67 8.97
C ARG A 81 11.09 -6.39 9.79
N THR A 82 11.76 -7.37 9.15
CA THR A 82 12.78 -8.19 9.83
C THR A 82 13.98 -7.38 10.34
N ILE A 83 14.43 -6.37 9.58
CA ILE A 83 15.67 -5.61 9.88
C ILE A 83 15.37 -4.21 10.40
N LEU A 84 14.32 -3.57 9.89
CA LEU A 84 13.94 -2.20 10.26
C LEU A 84 12.93 -2.19 11.43
N GLN A 85 13.07 -1.22 12.34
CA GLN A 85 12.01 -0.94 13.31
C GLN A 85 10.70 -0.60 12.60
N GLY A 86 9.58 -0.78 13.30
CA GLY A 86 8.28 -0.49 12.72
C GLY A 86 8.16 0.97 12.25
N TYR A 87 7.51 1.17 11.12
CA TYR A 87 7.32 2.49 10.53
C TYR A 87 5.88 2.67 10.03
N HIS A 88 5.50 3.92 9.79
CA HIS A 88 4.19 4.25 9.25
C HIS A 88 4.21 4.45 7.74
N SER A 89 3.17 3.97 7.07
CA SER A 89 2.85 4.26 5.67
C SER A 89 1.46 4.85 5.58
N HIS A 90 1.27 5.82 4.71
CA HIS A 90 0.00 6.48 4.47
C HIS A 90 -0.43 6.20 3.03
N LEU A 91 -1.61 5.61 2.89
CA LEU A 91 -2.21 5.29 1.61
C LEU A 91 -3.44 6.15 1.38
N GLN A 92 -3.41 6.99 0.35
CA GLN A 92 -4.62 7.65 -0.13
C GLN A 92 -5.31 6.75 -1.15
N PHE A 93 -6.58 6.47 -0.91
CA PHE A 93 -7.43 5.71 -1.81
C PHE A 93 -8.45 6.61 -2.53
N LYS A 94 -8.89 6.12 -3.69
CA LYS A 94 -10.05 6.64 -4.41
C LYS A 94 -10.87 5.47 -4.94
N GLN A 95 -12.19 5.63 -4.96
CA GLN A 95 -13.07 4.65 -5.59
C GLN A 95 -13.02 4.83 -7.11
N ASP A 96 -12.73 3.73 -7.82
CA ASP A 96 -12.62 3.61 -9.27
C ASP A 96 -13.36 2.35 -9.72
N ASP A 97 -14.42 2.52 -10.53
CA ASP A 97 -15.30 1.44 -11.04
C ASP A 97 -15.64 0.35 -10.00
N ASN A 98 -16.18 0.78 -8.85
CA ASN A 98 -16.56 -0.07 -7.71
C ASN A 98 -15.39 -0.78 -6.97
N SER A 99 -14.15 -0.39 -7.24
CA SER A 99 -12.96 -0.87 -6.52
C SER A 99 -12.24 0.30 -5.84
N TRP A 100 -11.65 0.07 -4.67
CA TRP A 100 -10.77 1.06 -4.06
C TRP A 100 -9.36 0.89 -4.60
N LYS A 101 -8.81 1.96 -5.15
CA LYS A 101 -7.46 2.02 -5.72
C LYS A 101 -6.61 3.02 -4.97
N ILE A 102 -5.35 2.68 -4.76
CA ILE A 102 -4.36 3.55 -4.17
C ILE A 102 -3.96 4.60 -5.21
N VAL A 103 -4.14 5.87 -4.87
CA VAL A 103 -3.76 7.01 -5.71
C VAL A 103 -2.50 7.72 -5.22
N SER A 104 -2.14 7.58 -3.94
CA SER A 104 -0.90 8.11 -3.39
C SER A 104 -0.33 7.21 -2.29
N ILE A 105 1.00 7.11 -2.24
CA ILE A 105 1.77 6.39 -1.22
C ILE A 105 2.97 7.24 -0.81
N ASP A 106 3.26 7.36 0.48
CA ASP A 106 4.51 7.98 0.96
C ASP A 106 5.68 6.99 0.96
N VAL A 107 5.52 5.83 1.58
CA VAL A 107 6.52 4.77 1.72
C VAL A 107 5.90 3.38 1.56
N ILE A 108 6.69 2.46 1.00
CA ILE A 108 6.37 1.02 0.82
C ILE A 108 7.28 0.22 1.75
#